data_AF-A0A7S0FDD5-F1
#
_entry.id   AF-A0A7S0FDD5-F1
#
_cell.length_a   1.000
_cell.length_b   1.000
_cell.length_c   1.000
_cell.angle_alpha   90.00
_cell.angle_beta   90.00
_cell.angle_gamma   90.00
#
_symmetry.space_group_name_H-M   'P 1'
#
loop_
_entity.id
_entity.type
_entity.pdbx_description
1 polymer ?
#
loop_
_entity_poly.entity_id
_entity_poly.type
_entity_poly.pdbx_seq_one_letter_code
_entity_poly.pdbx_strand_id
1 'polypeptide(L)'
;SALLVSALLAAVPGALGTRAGAVRERQGRATPQAPACFDIECADIQCVAPFELRRADDQCCPICWAPDHVIGLDRHTALEGQNPYLRNPHPAAPSTCSGVKCFTPHCAPGYSPGHVQGRCCESCVPGR
;
A
#
# COMPACT_ATOMS: atom_id res chain seq x y z
N SER A 1 1.32 18.28 79.67
CA SER A 1 2.08 17.58 78.63
C SER A 1 1.85 18.24 77.29
N ALA A 2 2.84 18.99 76.83
CA ALA A 2 2.89 19.56 75.49
C ALA A 2 3.19 18.44 74.48
N LEU A 3 2.65 18.55 73.26
CA LEU A 3 3.40 18.49 72.01
C LEU A 3 2.45 18.74 70.84
N LEU A 4 2.58 19.96 70.31
CA LEU A 4 2.17 20.37 68.98
C LEU A 4 2.90 19.49 67.95
N VAL A 5 2.21 18.98 66.93
CA VAL A 5 2.88 18.57 65.69
C VAL A 5 2.23 19.30 64.52
N SER A 6 3.09 20.12 63.94
CA SER A 6 2.87 21.08 62.87
C SER A 6 2.35 20.50 61.56
N ALA A 7 1.65 21.36 60.84
CA ALA A 7 1.25 21.21 59.46
C ALA A 7 2.43 20.90 58.52
N LEU A 8 2.19 20.00 57.56
CA LEU A 8 2.92 19.92 56.30
C LEU A 8 1.87 19.84 55.19
N LEU A 9 1.46 21.00 54.69
CA LEU A 9 0.83 21.11 53.38
C LEU A 9 1.87 20.70 52.33
N ALA A 10 1.70 19.52 51.73
CA ALA A 10 2.45 19.15 50.55
C ALA A 10 1.98 20.03 49.37
N ALA A 11 2.74 21.08 49.06
CA ALA A 11 2.60 21.80 47.81
C ALA A 11 3.00 20.86 46.67
N VAL A 12 2.02 20.40 45.89
CA VAL A 12 2.25 19.68 44.64
C VAL A 12 2.54 20.74 43.57
N PRO A 13 3.75 20.84 43.01
CA PRO A 13 3.98 21.73 41.88
C PRO A 13 3.18 21.20 40.68
N GLY A 14 2.19 21.98 40.26
CA GLY A 14 1.51 21.79 38.99
C GLY A 14 2.50 21.96 37.85
N ALA A 15 2.90 20.84 37.24
CA ALA A 15 3.59 20.88 35.96
C ALA A 15 2.58 21.36 34.91
N LEU A 16 2.70 22.64 34.51
CA LEU A 16 2.16 23.11 33.23
C LEU A 16 2.92 22.38 32.12
N GLY A 17 2.44 21.18 31.79
CA GLY A 17 2.86 20.47 30.59
C GLY A 17 2.24 21.15 29.38
N THR A 18 3.01 22.03 28.73
CA THR A 18 2.76 22.38 27.32
C THR A 18 2.79 21.08 26.53
N ARG A 19 1.63 20.60 26.09
CA ARG A 19 1.54 19.57 25.05
C ARG A 19 1.98 20.20 23.73
N ALA A 20 3.30 20.34 23.56
CA ALA A 20 3.86 20.38 22.22
C ALA A 20 3.51 19.03 21.58
N GLY A 21 2.65 19.05 20.57
CA GLY A 21 2.36 17.87 19.78
C GLY A 21 3.66 17.32 19.24
N ALA A 22 4.03 16.11 19.66
CA ALA A 22 5.12 15.37 19.06
C ALA A 22 4.68 15.02 17.63
N VAL A 23 5.10 15.82 16.66
CA VAL A 23 5.18 15.37 15.27
C VAL A 23 6.21 14.27 15.29
N ARG A 24 5.74 13.03 15.09
CA ARG A 24 6.58 11.84 15.01
C ARG A 24 7.39 11.96 13.71
N GLU A 25 8.62 12.46 13.82
CA GLU A 25 9.61 12.43 12.75
C GLU A 25 9.76 10.97 12.26
N ARG A 26 9.27 10.70 11.05
CA ARG A 26 9.49 9.40 10.39
C ARG A 26 10.99 9.31 10.12
N GLN A 27 11.66 8.43 10.87
CA GLN A 27 13.07 8.13 10.70
C GLN A 27 13.30 7.44 9.35
N GLY A 28 13.63 8.23 8.35
CA GLY A 28 14.43 7.85 7.20
C GLY A 28 15.31 9.06 6.92
N ARG A 29 16.62 8.94 7.16
CA ARG A 29 17.57 10.02 6.90
C ARG A 29 17.34 10.54 5.48
N ALA A 30 16.85 11.77 5.35
CA ALA A 30 16.61 12.39 4.07
C ALA A 30 17.98 12.61 3.41
N THR A 31 18.38 11.69 2.55
CA THR A 31 19.41 11.99 1.55
C THR A 31 18.89 13.16 0.72
N PRO A 32 19.74 14.16 0.41
CA PRO A 32 19.35 15.25 -0.48
C PRO A 32 18.84 14.64 -1.78
N GLN A 33 17.55 14.85 -2.09
CA GLN A 33 16.98 14.33 -3.31
C GLN A 33 17.60 15.07 -4.50
N ALA A 34 17.74 14.38 -5.63
CA ALA A 34 18.16 15.02 -6.87
C ALA A 34 17.22 16.19 -7.20
N PRO A 35 17.69 17.28 -7.84
CA PRO A 35 16.84 18.43 -8.19
C PRO A 35 15.58 18.06 -8.98
N ALA A 36 15.63 16.99 -9.76
CA ALA A 36 14.49 16.46 -10.52
C ALA A 36 13.34 15.95 -9.63
N CYS A 37 13.57 15.71 -8.34
CA CYS A 37 12.58 15.19 -7.40
C CYS A 37 11.99 16.28 -6.47
N PHE A 38 12.37 17.55 -6.65
CA PHE A 38 12.10 18.64 -5.69
C PHE A 38 10.61 18.82 -5.31
N ASP A 39 9.68 18.55 -6.24
CA ASP A 39 8.23 18.72 -6.04
C ASP A 39 7.46 17.39 -6.16
N ILE A 40 8.14 16.26 -5.92
CA ILE A 40 7.52 14.94 -5.98
C ILE A 40 7.14 14.48 -4.57
N GLU A 41 5.83 14.44 -4.32
CA GLU A 41 5.28 13.82 -3.13
C GLU A 41 5.15 12.30 -3.30
N CYS A 42 5.83 11.54 -2.44
CA CYS A 42 5.77 10.09 -2.47
C CYS A 42 4.66 9.55 -1.59
N ALA A 43 3.99 8.48 -2.04
CA ALA A 43 3.02 7.77 -1.22
C ALA A 43 3.70 7.10 0.01
N ASP A 44 2.96 7.07 1.12
CA ASP A 44 3.32 6.27 2.29
C ASP A 44 3.09 4.78 1.97
N ILE A 45 4.16 4.06 1.64
CA ILE A 45 4.10 2.62 1.34
C ILE A 45 4.44 1.76 2.56
N GLN A 46 3.76 0.61 2.67
CA GLN A 46 4.07 -0.45 3.62
C GLN A 46 4.47 -1.71 2.85
N CYS A 47 5.67 -2.21 3.11
CA CYS A 47 6.18 -3.40 2.43
C CYS A 47 5.72 -4.67 3.15
N VAL A 48 5.12 -5.59 2.39
CA VAL A 48 4.80 -6.92 2.89
C VAL A 48 6.08 -7.75 2.86
N ALA A 49 6.34 -8.52 3.92
CA ALA A 49 7.50 -9.41 3.95
C ALA A 49 7.46 -10.38 2.74
N PRO A 50 8.62 -10.68 2.11
CA PRO A 50 9.99 -10.35 2.51
C PRO A 50 10.53 -9.04 1.88
N PHE A 51 9.68 -8.18 1.35
CA PHE A 51 10.12 -6.92 0.77
C PHE A 51 10.45 -5.89 1.85
N GLU A 52 11.54 -5.16 1.64
CA GLU A 52 12.00 -4.09 2.53
C GLU A 52 11.92 -2.74 1.83
N LEU A 53 11.70 -1.68 2.60
CA LEU A 53 11.67 -0.32 2.09
C LEU A 53 13.08 0.10 1.68
N ARG A 54 13.29 0.35 0.39
CA ARG A 54 14.57 0.79 -0.18
C ARG A 54 14.39 2.09 -0.94
N ARG A 55 15.34 3.02 -0.75
CA ARG A 55 15.49 4.23 -1.58
C ARG A 55 16.86 4.16 -2.26
N ALA A 56 16.87 4.08 -3.58
CA ALA A 56 18.11 4.18 -4.36
C ALA A 56 18.36 5.66 -4.74
N ASP A 57 19.62 6.00 -5.02
CA ASP A 57 20.02 7.39 -5.30
C ASP A 57 19.42 7.93 -6.61
N ASP A 58 19.05 7.04 -7.54
CA ASP A 58 18.41 7.33 -8.82
C ASP A 58 16.86 7.32 -8.74
N GLN A 59 16.28 7.23 -7.54
CA GLN A 59 14.84 7.14 -7.33
C GLN A 59 14.29 8.29 -6.47
N CYS A 60 13.26 8.97 -6.98
CA CYS A 60 12.57 10.02 -6.23
C CYS A 60 11.71 9.46 -5.08
N CYS A 61 11.20 8.24 -5.20
CA CYS A 61 10.36 7.59 -4.20
C CYS A 61 10.93 6.24 -3.76
N PRO A 62 10.68 5.82 -2.51
CA PRO A 62 11.10 4.51 -2.06
C PRO A 62 10.27 3.42 -2.75
N ILE A 63 10.85 2.23 -2.84
CA ILE A 63 10.22 1.02 -3.34
C ILE A 63 10.27 -0.08 -2.27
N CYS A 64 9.40 -1.08 -2.42
CA CYS A 64 9.53 -2.34 -1.71
C CYS A 64 10.41 -3.28 -2.53
N TRP A 65 11.58 -3.63 -2.02
CA TRP A 65 12.60 -4.40 -2.73
C TRP A 65 12.97 -5.66 -1.96
N ALA A 66 13.19 -6.76 -2.68
CA ALA A 66 13.77 -7.99 -2.17
C ALA A 66 14.70 -8.56 -3.26
N PRO A 67 15.74 -9.35 -2.90
CA PRO A 67 16.57 -10.04 -3.87
C PRO A 67 15.79 -11.08 -4.71
N ASP A 68 16.15 -11.25 -5.98
CA ASP A 68 15.51 -12.20 -6.90
C ASP A 68 15.57 -13.66 -6.42
N HIS A 69 16.57 -14.05 -5.64
CA HIS A 69 16.64 -15.40 -5.07
C HIS A 69 15.72 -15.59 -3.86
N VAL A 70 15.27 -14.50 -3.22
CA VAL A 70 14.27 -14.51 -2.15
C VAL A 70 12.87 -14.51 -2.75
N ILE A 71 12.68 -13.78 -3.85
CA ILE A 71 11.44 -13.74 -4.62
C ILE A 71 11.70 -14.35 -6.00
N GLY A 72 11.49 -15.66 -6.12
CA GLY A 72 11.55 -16.35 -7.40
C GLY A 72 10.44 -15.83 -8.33
N LEU A 73 10.75 -14.79 -9.12
CA LEU A 73 9.83 -14.20 -10.08
C LEU A 73 9.84 -15.02 -11.40
N ASP A 74 9.50 -16.30 -11.31
CA ASP A 74 9.37 -17.13 -12.50
C ASP A 74 8.03 -16.86 -13.20
N ARG A 75 8.09 -15.98 -14.19
CA ARG A 75 6.94 -15.60 -15.02
C ARG A 75 6.38 -16.76 -15.86
N HIS A 76 7.06 -17.90 -15.95
CA HIS A 76 6.57 -19.07 -16.68
C HIS A 76 5.61 -19.91 -15.83
N THR A 77 5.70 -19.84 -14.50
CA THR A 77 4.87 -20.60 -13.57
C THR A 77 3.79 -19.76 -12.88
N ALA A 78 3.79 -18.44 -13.09
CA ALA A 78 2.88 -17.50 -12.40
C ALA A 78 1.38 -17.76 -12.65
N LEU A 79 1.02 -18.48 -13.71
CA LEU A 79 -0.36 -18.90 -14.02
C LEU A 79 -0.57 -20.41 -13.89
N GLU A 80 0.42 -21.13 -13.37
CA GLU A 80 0.29 -22.56 -13.08
C GLU A 80 -0.48 -22.77 -11.77
N GLY A 81 -1.31 -23.81 -11.74
CA GLY A 81 -2.11 -24.16 -10.57
C GLY A 81 -3.32 -23.25 -10.34
N GLN A 82 -3.78 -23.24 -9.08
CA GLN A 82 -4.97 -22.50 -8.67
C GLN A 82 -4.64 -21.02 -8.52
N ASN A 83 -5.03 -20.20 -9.50
CA ASN A 83 -4.93 -18.76 -9.41
C ASN A 83 -6.27 -18.17 -8.92
N PRO A 84 -6.34 -17.58 -7.71
CA PRO A 84 -7.58 -17.08 -7.12
C PRO A 84 -8.17 -15.86 -7.86
N TYR A 85 -7.38 -15.23 -8.73
CA TYR A 85 -7.81 -14.10 -9.54
C TYR A 85 -8.39 -14.52 -10.88
N LEU A 86 -8.23 -15.79 -11.29
CA LEU A 86 -8.85 -16.27 -12.52
C LEU A 86 -10.37 -16.22 -12.43
N ARG A 87 -10.98 -15.86 -13.56
CA ARG A 87 -12.41 -15.87 -13.79
C ARG A 87 -12.71 -16.74 -15.00
N ASN A 88 -13.91 -17.30 -15.02
CA ASN A 88 -14.41 -17.98 -16.20
C ASN A 88 -14.59 -16.96 -17.34
N PRO A 89 -14.51 -17.41 -18.60
CA PRO A 89 -14.98 -16.63 -19.73
C PRO A 89 -16.42 -16.19 -19.50
N HIS A 90 -16.79 -15.03 -20.05
CA HIS A 90 -18.17 -14.55 -19.93
C HIS A 90 -19.13 -15.56 -20.62
N PRO A 91 -20.35 -15.82 -20.10
CA PRO A 91 -21.27 -16.80 -20.70
C PRO A 91 -21.63 -16.57 -22.16
N ALA A 92 -21.57 -15.31 -22.62
CA ALA A 92 -21.81 -14.92 -24.02
C ALA A 92 -20.53 -14.88 -24.88
N ALA A 93 -19.39 -15.37 -24.38
CA ALA A 93 -18.16 -15.44 -25.14
C ALA A 93 -18.29 -16.40 -26.34
N PRO A 94 -17.69 -16.08 -27.50
CA PRO A 94 -17.67 -16.99 -28.63
C PRO A 94 -16.86 -18.26 -28.31
N SER A 95 -17.16 -19.37 -29.01
CA SER A 95 -16.47 -20.66 -28.82
C SER A 95 -14.97 -20.61 -29.10
N THR A 96 -14.51 -19.62 -29.88
CA THR A 96 -13.10 -19.33 -30.12
C THR A 96 -12.34 -18.91 -28.86
N CYS A 97 -13.01 -18.59 -27.77
CA CYS A 97 -12.42 -18.22 -26.48
C CYS A 97 -11.96 -19.41 -25.63
N SER A 98 -11.95 -20.63 -26.19
CA SER A 98 -11.48 -21.82 -25.47
C SER A 98 -10.04 -21.62 -24.96
N GLY A 99 -9.81 -21.90 -23.67
CA GLY A 99 -8.51 -21.77 -23.02
C GLY A 99 -8.12 -20.35 -22.58
N VAL A 100 -8.97 -19.34 -22.78
CA VAL A 100 -8.69 -17.97 -22.34
C VAL A 100 -8.53 -17.87 -20.82
N LYS A 101 -7.69 -16.94 -20.38
CA LYS A 101 -7.51 -16.57 -18.97
C LYS A 101 -8.15 -15.20 -18.74
N CYS A 102 -9.26 -15.18 -17.99
CA CYS A 102 -9.95 -13.95 -17.62
C CYS A 102 -9.66 -13.55 -16.19
N PHE A 103 -9.76 -12.25 -15.90
CA PHE A 103 -9.57 -11.65 -14.58
C PHE A 103 -10.64 -10.58 -14.37
N THR A 104 -10.88 -10.18 -13.12
CA THR A 104 -11.80 -9.08 -12.81
C THR A 104 -11.18 -7.75 -13.27
N PRO A 105 -11.86 -6.97 -14.15
CA PRO A 105 -11.33 -5.68 -14.59
C PRO A 105 -11.45 -4.63 -13.47
N HIS A 106 -10.45 -3.78 -13.35
CA HIS A 106 -10.51 -2.60 -12.49
C HIS A 106 -11.09 -1.43 -13.28
N CYS A 107 -12.32 -1.03 -12.96
CA CYS A 107 -13.05 -0.02 -13.72
C CYS A 107 -12.95 1.37 -13.10
N ALA A 108 -12.78 2.37 -13.97
CA ALA A 108 -12.83 3.78 -13.59
C ALA A 108 -14.22 4.16 -13.05
N PRO A 109 -14.34 5.27 -12.30
CA PRO A 109 -15.64 5.78 -11.85
C PRO A 109 -16.63 5.93 -13.00
N GLY A 110 -17.87 5.49 -12.78
CA GLY A 110 -18.93 5.50 -13.81
C GLY A 110 -18.91 4.29 -14.75
N TYR A 111 -18.03 3.31 -14.54
CA TYR A 111 -17.98 2.06 -15.29
C TYR A 111 -18.07 0.85 -14.34
N SER A 112 -18.64 -0.25 -14.83
CA SER A 112 -18.72 -1.53 -14.12
C SER A 112 -18.27 -2.68 -15.02
N PRO A 113 -17.84 -3.83 -14.45
CA PRO A 113 -17.63 -5.04 -15.23
C PRO A 113 -18.89 -5.44 -16.01
N GLY A 114 -18.72 -5.80 -17.27
CA GLY A 114 -19.80 -6.28 -18.14
C GLY A 114 -19.26 -6.83 -19.46
N HIS A 115 -20.14 -7.36 -20.31
CA HIS A 115 -19.72 -8.01 -21.56
C HIS A 115 -19.78 -7.09 -22.77
N VAL A 116 -18.78 -7.21 -23.64
CA VAL A 116 -18.74 -6.59 -24.96
C VAL A 116 -18.73 -7.70 -26.01
N GLN A 117 -19.64 -7.62 -26.98
CA GLN A 117 -19.77 -8.59 -28.07
C GLN A 117 -18.41 -8.91 -28.71
N GLY A 118 -18.13 -10.21 -28.85
CA GLY A 118 -16.88 -10.72 -29.42
C GLY A 118 -15.69 -10.79 -28.45
N ARG A 119 -15.81 -10.29 -27.21
CA ARG A 119 -14.78 -10.44 -26.18
C ARG A 119 -14.97 -11.74 -25.39
N CYS A 120 -13.87 -12.30 -24.91
CA CYS A 120 -13.90 -13.52 -24.10
C CYS A 120 -14.19 -13.26 -22.62
N CYS A 121 -13.70 -12.13 -22.10
CA CYS A 121 -13.76 -11.75 -20.70
C CYS A 121 -14.69 -10.55 -20.52
N GLU A 122 -15.02 -10.25 -19.27
CA GLU A 122 -15.64 -8.96 -18.94
C GLU A 122 -14.69 -7.79 -19.28
N SER A 123 -15.30 -6.66 -19.61
CA SER A 123 -14.68 -5.37 -19.85
C SER A 123 -15.36 -4.32 -18.98
N CYS A 124 -14.76 -3.16 -18.84
CA CYS A 124 -15.45 -2.03 -18.21
C CYS A 124 -16.44 -1.43 -19.19
N VAL A 125 -17.73 -1.52 -18.87
CA VAL A 125 -18.84 -0.93 -19.62
C VAL A 125 -19.45 0.21 -18.81
N PRO A 126 -20.12 1.20 -19.43
CA PRO A 126 -20.80 2.26 -18.68
C PRO A 126 -21.70 1.67 -17.59
N GLY A 127 -21.53 2.17 -16.36
CA GLY A 127 -22.28 1.72 -15.19
C GLY A 127 -23.78 2.02 -15.39
N ARG A 128 -24.62 1.03 -15.06
CA ARG A 128 -26.08 1.19 -14.98
C ARG A 128 -26.49 1.64 -13.59
#